data_AF-A0A7C1VGL0-F1
#
_entry.id   AF-A0A7C1VGL0-F1
#
_cell.length_a   1.000
_cell.length_b   1.000
_cell.length_c   1.000
_cell.angle_alpha   90.00
_cell.angle_beta   90.00
_cell.angle_gamma   90.00
#
_symmetry.space_group_name_H-M   'P 1'
#
loop_
_entity.id
_entity.type
_entity.pdbx_description
1 polymer ?
#
loop_
_entity_poly.entity_id
_entity_poly.type
_entity_poly.pdbx_seq_one_letter_code
_entity_poly.pdbx_strand_id
1 'polypeptide(L)' 'MKKEGGENMSKTLSLVLWTTPYTFQNTSTAIKITRAALGKGYKVNLFASGDGVYNFTRGQKASGLPTPKRSSAS' A
#
# COMPACT_ATOMS: atom_id res chain seq x y z
N MET A 1 -21.38 35.12 7.57
CA MET A 1 -20.95 33.82 7.02
C MET A 1 -19.78 33.33 7.86
N LYS A 2 -20.03 32.51 8.89
CA LYS A 2 -18.98 32.04 9.80
C LYS A 2 -18.17 30.97 9.07
N LYS A 3 -16.87 31.23 8.87
CA LYS A 3 -15.91 30.15 8.57
C LYS A 3 -15.81 29.31 9.84
N GLU A 4 -16.34 28.10 9.81
CA GLU A 4 -16.02 27.10 10.83
C GLU A 4 -14.52 26.81 10.72
N GLY A 5 -13.77 27.25 11.73
CA GLY A 5 -12.41 26.80 11.96
C GLY A 5 -12.46 25.35 12.42
N GLY A 6 -12.50 24.41 11.48
CA GLY A 6 -12.17 23.02 11.76
C GLY A 6 -10.66 22.89 11.75
N GLU A 7 -10.05 22.59 12.90
CA GLU A 7 -8.69 22.05 12.93
C GLU A 7 -8.61 20.93 11.89
N ASN A 8 -7.66 21.02 10.95
CA ASN A 8 -7.37 19.94 10.00
C ASN A 8 -6.72 18.77 10.77
N MET A 9 -7.45 18.11 11.66
CA MET A 9 -7.00 16.86 12.25
C MET A 9 -6.82 15.87 11.13
N SER A 10 -5.57 15.47 10.91
CA SER A 10 -5.21 14.42 9.95
C SER A 10 -6.06 13.18 10.25
N LYS A 11 -7.04 12.87 9.39
CA LYS A 11 -7.87 11.68 9.56
C LYS A 11 -7.01 10.44 9.30
N THR A 12 -7.30 9.35 10.01
CA THR A 12 -6.58 8.09 9.87
C THR A 12 -7.36 7.14 8.99
N LEU A 13 -6.73 6.62 7.93
CA LEU A 13 -7.24 5.55 7.10
C LEU A 13 -6.63 4.22 7.54
N SER A 14 -7.45 3.28 8.01
CA SER A 14 -7.01 1.94 8.39
C SER A 14 -7.42 0.93 7.32
N LEU A 15 -6.47 0.14 6.83
CA LEU A 15 -6.68 -0.93 5.85
C LEU A 15 -6.18 -2.26 6.40
N VAL A 16 -6.88 -3.35 6.07
CA VAL A 16 -6.47 -4.72 6.39
C VAL A 16 -6.31 -5.52 5.10
N LEU A 17 -5.14 -6.13 4.91
CA LEU A 17 -4.84 -7.07 3.84
C LEU A 17 -5.00 -8.50 4.35
N TRP A 18 -5.91 -9.25 3.73
CA TRP A 18 -6.17 -10.67 4.05
C TRP A 18 -5.58 -11.65 3.04
N THR A 19 -5.26 -11.20 1.83
CA THR A 19 -4.89 -12.08 0.72
C THR A 19 -3.38 -12.20 0.53
N THR A 20 -2.91 -13.37 0.10
CA THR A 20 -1.51 -13.61 -0.32
C THR A 20 -1.01 -12.59 -1.35
N PRO A 21 0.31 -12.28 -1.36
CA PRO A 21 0.91 -11.48 -2.41
C PRO A 21 0.81 -12.18 -3.78
N TYR A 22 0.70 -11.39 -4.85
CA TYR A 22 0.67 -11.80 -6.26
C TYR A 22 -0.51 -12.66 -6.73
N THR A 23 -1.26 -13.33 -5.85
CA THR A 23 -2.45 -14.11 -6.23
C THR A 23 -3.59 -13.20 -6.73
N PHE A 24 -3.71 -11.99 -6.17
CA PHE A 24 -4.73 -11.02 -6.54
C PHE A 24 -4.16 -9.60 -6.63
N GLN A 25 -4.89 -8.69 -7.27
CA GLN A 25 -4.49 -7.28 -7.39
C GLN A 25 -4.65 -6.49 -6.06
N ASN A 26 -5.24 -7.10 -5.04
CA ASN A 26 -5.59 -6.46 -3.76
C ASN A 26 -4.42 -5.72 -3.12
N THR A 27 -3.25 -6.35 -3.05
CA THR A 27 -2.04 -5.73 -2.47
C THR A 27 -1.61 -4.49 -3.27
N SER A 28 -1.63 -4.57 -4.60
CA SER A 28 -1.29 -3.43 -5.47
C SER A 28 -2.27 -2.27 -5.30
N THR A 29 -3.57 -2.57 -5.21
CA THR A 29 -4.63 -1.58 -4.99
C THR A 29 -4.52 -0.94 -3.60
N ALA A 30 -4.33 -1.73 -2.54
CA ALA A 30 -4.17 -1.23 -1.17
C ALA A 30 -2.97 -0.30 -1.04
N ILE A 31 -1.85 -0.62 -1.71
CA ILE A 31 -0.68 0.26 -1.75
C ILE A 31 -0.98 1.57 -2.49
N LYS A 32 -1.69 1.53 -3.62
CA LYS A 32 -2.09 2.75 -4.35
C LYS A 32 -2.98 3.66 -3.51
N ILE A 33 -3.96 3.09 -2.82
CA ILE A 33 -4.86 3.83 -1.91
C ILE A 33 -4.04 4.46 -0.78
N THR A 34 -3.16 3.67 -0.14
CA THR A 34 -2.29 4.15 0.95
C THR A 34 -1.42 5.31 0.49
N ARG A 35 -0.78 5.20 -0.68
CA ARG A 35 0.04 6.29 -1.25
C ARG A 35 -0.78 7.55 -1.52
N ALA A 36 -1.97 7.41 -2.09
CA ALA A 36 -2.84 8.55 -2.37
C ALA A 36 -3.33 9.24 -1.08
N ALA A 37 -3.64 8.46 -0.04
CA ALA A 37 -4.03 8.98 1.26
C ALA A 37 -2.87 9.73 1.95
N LEU A 38 -1.67 9.13 1.98
CA LEU A 38 -0.48 9.81 2.50
C LEU A 38 -0.19 11.12 1.76
N GLY A 39 -0.31 11.12 0.42
CA GLY A 39 -0.12 12.32 -0.40
C GLY A 39 -1.15 13.44 -0.14
N LYS A 40 -2.30 13.13 0.47
CA LYS A 40 -3.33 14.10 0.86
C LYS A 40 -3.24 14.52 2.34
N GLY A 41 -2.21 14.10 3.07
CA GLY A 41 -2.03 14.44 4.49
C GLY A 41 -2.82 13.59 5.48
N TYR A 42 -3.36 12.45 5.04
CA TYR A 42 -3.97 11.48 5.96
C TYR A 42 -2.88 10.65 6.66
N LYS A 43 -3.18 10.19 7.87
CA LYS A 43 -2.42 9.11 8.52
C LYS A 43 -2.92 7.77 7.96
N VAL A 44 -2.06 6.78 7.79
CA VAL A 44 -2.47 5.46 7.29
C VAL A 44 -1.94 4.35 8.20
N ASN A 45 -2.83 3.43 8.58
CA ASN A 45 -2.48 2.18 9.22
C ASN A 45 -2.78 1.04 8.24
N LEU A 46 -1.75 0.26 7.87
CA LEU A 46 -1.92 -0.91 7.03
C LEU A 46 -1.56 -2.16 7.82
N PHE A 47 -2.56 -2.99 8.09
CA PHE A 47 -2.40 -4.26 8.75
C PHE A 47 -2.46 -5.40 7.73
N ALA A 48 -1.74 -6.48 8.02
CA ALA A 48 -1.94 -7.73 7.33
C ALA A 48 -2.40 -8.78 8.33
N SER A 49 -3.33 -9.63 7.90
CA SER A 49 -3.89 -10.72 8.69
C SER A 49 -4.06 -11.97 7.83
N GLY A 50 -4.08 -13.14 8.46
CA GLY A 50 -4.13 -14.43 7.75
C GLY A 50 -3.01 -14.55 6.72
N ASP A 51 -3.35 -14.97 5.51
CA ASP A 51 -2.42 -15.07 4.38
C ASP A 51 -1.84 -13.73 3.92
N GLY A 52 -2.47 -12.63 4.34
CA GLY A 52 -1.99 -11.28 4.08
C GLY A 52 -0.59 -11.02 4.66
N VAL A 53 -0.18 -11.72 5.73
CA VAL A 53 1.11 -11.47 6.40
C VAL A 53 2.29 -11.69 5.45
N TYR A 54 2.13 -12.57 4.46
CA TYR A 54 3.16 -12.84 3.46
C TYR A 54 3.48 -11.62 2.59
N ASN A 55 2.59 -10.61 2.49
CA ASN A 55 2.87 -9.35 1.79
C ASN A 55 3.98 -8.50 2.45
N PHE A 56 4.31 -8.75 3.71
CA PHE A 56 5.37 -8.04 4.42
C PHE A 56 6.70 -8.79 4.46
N THR A 57 6.80 -9.94 3.78
CA THR A 57 8.04 -10.71 3.71
C THR A 57 9.11 -9.95 2.92
N ARG A 58 10.26 -9.69 3.54
CA ARG A 58 11.39 -9.03 2.88
C ARG A 58 12.08 -9.96 1.88
N GLY A 59 12.64 -9.38 0.82
CA GLY A 59 13.39 -10.15 -0.19
C GLY A 59 12.52 -10.94 -1.17
N GLN A 60 11.20 -10.74 -1.16
CA GLN A 60 10.33 -11.29 -2.19
C GLN A 60 10.72 -10.74 -3.55
N LYS A 61 11.25 -11.63 -4.39
CA LYS A 61 11.39 -11.40 -5.83
C LYS A 61 10.15 -11.99 -6.47
N ALA A 62 9.50 -11.23 -7.34
CA ALA A 62 8.51 -11.78 -8.26
C ALA A 62 9.23 -12.64 -9.32
N SER A 63 9.93 -13.69 -8.92
CA SER A 63 10.59 -14.64 -9.82
C SER A 63 9.49 -15.46 -10.49
N GLY A 64 9.09 -15.03 -11.68
CA GLY A 64 8.00 -15.65 -12.44
C GLY A 64 7.14 -14.63 -13.22
N LEU A 65 7.15 -13.36 -12.82
CA LEU A 65 6.64 -12.28 -13.67
C LEU A 65 7.75 -11.85 -14.64
N PRO A 66 7.46 -11.67 -15.94
CA PRO A 66 8.43 -11.16 -16.90
C PRO A 66 8.79 -9.73 -16.48
N THR A 67 9.85 -9.60 -15.69
CA THR A 67 10.45 -8.31 -15.39
C THR A 67 11.33 -7.95 -16.58
N PRO A 68 11.18 -6.76 -17.19
CA PRO A 68 12.13 -6.30 -18.18
C PRO A 68 13.50 -6.20 -17.48
N LYS A 69 14.37 -7.17 -17.79
CA LYS A 69 15.75 -7.19 -17.31
C LYS A 69 16.43 -5.97 -17.95
N ARG A 70 16.61 -4.90 -17.18
CA ARG A 70 17.47 -3.79 -17.60
C ARG A 70 18.89 -4.38 -17.69
N SER A 71 19.34 -4.69 -18.90
CA SER A 71 20.72 -5.07 -19.14
C SER A 71 21.59 -3.87 -18.79
N SER A 72 22.27 -3.91 -17.66
CA SER A 72 23.42 -3.05 -17.41
C SER A 72 24.49 -3.47 -18.42
N ALA A 73 24.72 -2.60 -19.40
CA ALA A 73 25.92 -2.65 -20.22
C ALA A 73 27.14 -2.55 -19.30
N SER A 74 28.03 -3.52 -19.42
CA SER A 74 29.41 -3.45 -18.95
C SER A 74 30.27 -2.79 -20.02
#